data_AF-A0A430H683-F1
#
_entry.id   AF-A0A430H683-F1
#
_cell.length_a   1.000
_cell.length_b   1.000
_cell.length_c   1.000
_cell.angle_alpha   90.00
_cell.angle_beta   90.00
_cell.angle_gamma   90.00
#
_symmetry.space_group_name_H-M   'P 1'
#
loop_
_entity.id
_entity.type
_entity.pdbx_description
1 polymer ?
#
loop_
_entity_poly.entity_id
_entity_poly.type
_entity_poly.pdbx_seq_one_letter_code
_entity_poly.pdbx_strand_id
1 'polypeptide(L)'
;MFWGLVVFMPVGVTYLSAILLLLTMLVAGGLGERYARLRANPLWWPVMAYFAWTFIVLAIGQHYPETGSNLFHGIRIGLTMLMAMALTREEAIWALRGFLLIAALNILLVIFFYAVGGFPIWSPLRAVVMEVGNKSISNALLFSVVASTAAVWGIAQIAAHRPLRSIPAFVLMLGLGLVVALPLTSRTSVLALLLVIPVVCIHQWRSHLKMLVGALVLGAVVMGAGLYQLPQLQRKVETGVQEIEEAQAGAVFKGSWAIRYYMYRDTGRMIADRPLTGWGIGGWTDQWHKRGPALLADSNMPHNDFLWVGSQGGLPALLSLLVIMVAAVWQAWKRPDIAGRYALAATLIALIASSVNSAMRDAQIGLALLFISMVYLRLAQEKNDPHPWRDLLPSRMGKDITDPAA
;
A
#
# COMPACT_ATOMS: atom_id res chain seq x y z
N MET A 1 13.20 -4.11 -15.39
CA MET A 1 14.04 -4.00 -14.18
C MET A 1 14.07 -2.60 -13.61
N PHE A 2 14.36 -1.58 -14.46
CA PHE A 2 14.51 -0.18 -14.05
C PHE A 2 13.40 0.35 -13.12
N TRP A 3 12.13 0.06 -13.40
CA TRP A 3 11.06 0.65 -12.60
C TRP A 3 10.96 0.13 -11.16
N GLY A 4 11.20 -1.17 -10.95
CA GLY A 4 11.31 -1.70 -9.59
C GLY A 4 12.47 -1.09 -8.81
N LEU A 5 13.59 -0.74 -9.47
CA LEU A 5 14.77 -0.17 -8.82
C LEU A 5 14.55 1.25 -8.30
N VAL A 6 13.63 2.01 -8.88
CA VAL A 6 13.49 3.43 -8.54
C VAL A 6 12.39 3.71 -7.53
N VAL A 7 11.66 2.71 -7.02
CA VAL A 7 10.49 2.96 -6.14
C VAL A 7 10.85 3.66 -4.81
N PHE A 8 12.11 3.55 -4.36
CA PHE A 8 12.64 4.28 -3.19
C PHE A 8 13.23 5.66 -3.53
N MET A 9 13.38 5.99 -4.83
CA MET A 9 13.95 7.26 -5.29
C MET A 9 12.95 8.41 -5.16
N PRO A 10 13.39 9.69 -5.32
CA PRO A 10 12.51 10.85 -5.31
C PRO A 10 11.39 10.75 -6.35
N VAL A 11 10.27 11.41 -6.06
CA VAL A 11 9.04 11.31 -6.86
C VAL A 11 9.25 11.63 -8.35
N GLY A 12 10.10 12.60 -8.69
CA GLY A 12 10.43 12.93 -10.08
C GLY A 12 11.05 11.75 -10.85
N VAL A 13 11.95 10.99 -10.19
CA VAL A 13 12.56 9.78 -10.77
C VAL A 13 11.51 8.68 -10.95
N THR A 14 10.59 8.54 -9.99
CA THR A 14 9.50 7.55 -10.08
C THR A 14 8.53 7.87 -11.24
N TYR A 15 8.21 9.15 -11.48
CA TYR A 15 7.42 9.58 -12.63
C TYR A 15 8.16 9.37 -13.95
N LEU A 16 9.44 9.76 -14.02
CA LEU A 16 10.27 9.53 -15.20
C LEU A 16 10.28 8.04 -15.56
N SER A 17 10.45 7.17 -14.57
CA SER A 17 10.40 5.72 -14.81
C SER A 17 9.03 5.21 -15.25
N ALA A 18 7.94 5.76 -14.74
CA ALA A 18 6.60 5.39 -15.20
C ALA A 18 6.37 5.78 -16.67
N ILE A 19 6.81 6.98 -17.06
CA ILE A 19 6.75 7.48 -18.44
C ILE A 19 7.62 6.61 -19.35
N LEU A 20 8.86 6.34 -18.94
CA LEU A 20 9.75 5.46 -19.69
C LEU A 20 9.18 4.06 -19.83
N LEU A 21 8.53 3.51 -18.80
CA LEU A 21 7.86 2.20 -18.97
C LEU A 21 6.76 2.30 -20.01
N LEU A 22 5.85 3.27 -19.93
CA LEU A 22 4.78 3.44 -20.92
C LEU A 22 5.34 3.53 -22.34
N LEU A 23 6.39 4.35 -22.55
CA LEU A 23 7.05 4.47 -23.83
C LEU A 23 7.67 3.14 -24.29
N THR A 24 8.36 2.41 -23.40
CA THR A 24 8.94 1.11 -23.75
C THR A 24 7.86 0.07 -24.07
N MET A 25 6.72 0.08 -23.37
CA MET A 25 5.59 -0.81 -23.68
C MET A 25 4.95 -0.49 -25.03
N LEU A 26 4.89 0.79 -25.41
CA LEU A 26 4.40 1.22 -26.73
C LEU A 26 5.37 0.80 -27.85
N VAL A 27 6.68 0.97 -27.64
CA VAL A 27 7.72 0.66 -28.62
C VAL A 27 7.97 -0.86 -28.76
N ALA A 28 7.91 -1.61 -27.67
CA ALA A 28 8.14 -3.06 -27.67
C ALA A 28 7.05 -3.87 -28.39
N GLY A 29 5.93 -3.23 -28.75
CA GLY A 29 4.82 -3.88 -29.46
C GLY A 29 3.94 -4.77 -28.56
N GLY A 30 3.15 -5.65 -29.20
CA GLY A 30 2.23 -6.55 -28.48
C GLY A 30 1.02 -5.85 -27.85
N LEU A 31 0.67 -4.64 -28.32
CA LEU A 31 -0.43 -3.84 -27.76
C LEU A 31 -1.77 -4.57 -27.76
N GLY A 32 -2.05 -5.37 -28.81
CA GLY A 32 -3.24 -6.21 -28.89
C GLY A 32 -3.32 -7.24 -27.75
N GLU A 33 -2.23 -7.94 -27.46
CA GLU A 33 -2.16 -8.92 -26.38
C GLU A 33 -2.25 -8.27 -25.00
N ARG A 34 -1.57 -7.13 -24.81
CA ARG A 34 -1.65 -6.35 -23.56
C ARG A 34 -3.08 -5.86 -23.33
N TYR A 35 -3.73 -5.35 -24.36
CA TYR A 35 -5.11 -4.90 -24.28
C TYR A 35 -6.07 -6.07 -24.00
N ALA A 36 -5.91 -7.21 -24.70
CA ALA A 36 -6.71 -8.41 -24.45
C ALA A 36 -6.55 -8.91 -23.00
N ARG A 37 -5.31 -8.92 -22.48
CA ARG A 37 -5.01 -9.25 -21.08
C ARG A 37 -5.67 -8.30 -20.09
N LEU A 38 -5.63 -6.99 -20.37
CA LEU A 38 -6.31 -5.99 -19.56
C LEU A 38 -7.81 -6.20 -19.56
N ARG A 39 -8.43 -6.39 -20.74
CA ARG A 39 -9.87 -6.62 -20.87
C ARG A 39 -10.34 -7.90 -20.19
N ALA A 40 -9.50 -8.93 -20.16
CA ALA A 40 -9.76 -10.17 -19.43
C ALA A 40 -9.56 -10.03 -17.91
N ASN A 41 -8.98 -8.91 -17.43
CA ASN A 41 -8.71 -8.69 -16.03
C ASN A 41 -10.00 -8.36 -15.24
N PRO A 42 -10.25 -9.01 -14.09
CA PRO A 42 -11.38 -8.67 -13.22
C PRO A 42 -11.42 -7.21 -12.74
N LEU A 43 -10.27 -6.52 -12.71
CA LEU A 43 -10.18 -5.11 -12.35
C LEU A 43 -10.50 -4.15 -13.49
N TRP A 44 -10.68 -4.62 -14.74
CA TRP A 44 -10.94 -3.77 -15.90
C TRP A 44 -12.16 -2.88 -15.69
N TRP A 45 -13.32 -3.49 -15.43
CA TRP A 45 -14.57 -2.74 -15.31
C TRP A 45 -14.60 -1.82 -14.09
N PRO A 46 -14.13 -2.22 -12.89
CA PRO A 46 -13.97 -1.31 -11.77
C PRO A 46 -13.12 -0.07 -12.10
N VAL A 47 -11.97 -0.24 -12.78
CA VAL A 47 -11.11 0.89 -13.16
C VAL A 47 -11.76 1.76 -14.24
N MET A 48 -12.43 1.16 -15.23
CA MET A 48 -13.15 1.93 -16.25
C MET A 48 -14.33 2.71 -15.67
N ALA A 49 -15.06 2.13 -14.71
CA ALA A 49 -16.14 2.82 -14.01
C ALA A 49 -15.61 4.03 -13.22
N TYR A 50 -14.48 3.87 -12.54
CA TYR A 50 -13.79 4.97 -11.85
C TYR A 50 -13.39 6.10 -12.81
N PHE A 51 -12.80 5.78 -13.97
CA PHE A 51 -12.46 6.78 -14.98
C PHE A 51 -13.69 7.45 -15.59
N ALA A 52 -14.66 6.68 -16.04
CA ALA A 52 -15.89 7.19 -16.63
C ALA A 52 -16.57 8.16 -15.66
N TRP A 53 -16.69 7.77 -14.39
CA TRP A 53 -17.28 8.63 -13.37
C TRP A 53 -16.44 9.89 -13.10
N THR A 54 -15.12 9.78 -13.04
CA THR A 54 -14.22 10.94 -12.90
C THR A 54 -14.42 11.94 -14.04
N PHE A 55 -14.55 11.48 -15.28
CA PHE A 55 -14.80 12.35 -16.44
C PHE A 55 -16.21 12.92 -16.47
N ILE A 56 -17.23 12.17 -16.02
CA ILE A 56 -18.58 12.70 -15.85
C ILE A 56 -18.58 13.84 -14.84
N VAL A 57 -17.98 13.65 -13.66
CA VAL A 57 -17.86 14.69 -12.62
C VAL A 57 -17.05 15.88 -13.13
N LEU A 58 -15.99 15.65 -13.92
CA LEU A 58 -15.26 16.74 -14.56
C LEU A 58 -16.13 17.53 -15.55
N ALA A 59 -16.99 16.86 -16.32
CA ALA A 59 -17.82 17.51 -17.33
C ALA A 59 -18.97 18.33 -16.74
N ILE A 60 -19.58 17.88 -15.64
CA ILE A 60 -20.79 18.49 -15.05
C ILE A 60 -20.53 19.25 -13.75
N GLY A 61 -19.41 18.96 -13.08
CA GLY A 61 -19.06 19.50 -11.77
C GLY A 61 -18.39 20.86 -11.84
N GLN A 62 -18.33 21.54 -10.70
CA GLN A 62 -17.61 22.79 -10.57
C GLN A 62 -16.09 22.57 -10.72
N HIS A 63 -15.43 23.49 -11.40
CA HIS A 63 -13.96 23.54 -11.48
C HIS A 63 -13.39 24.50 -10.46
N TYR A 64 -12.23 24.11 -9.94
CA TYR A 64 -11.47 24.77 -8.88
C TYR A 64 -10.02 24.95 -9.36
N PRO A 65 -9.23 25.82 -8.71
CA PRO A 65 -7.80 25.95 -9.01
C PRO A 65 -7.06 24.60 -8.99
N GLU A 66 -7.47 23.69 -8.10
CA GLU A 66 -6.88 22.36 -7.93
C GLU A 66 -7.48 21.27 -8.84
N THR A 67 -8.38 21.61 -9.76
CA THR A 67 -9.02 20.61 -10.65
C THR A 67 -7.99 19.87 -11.49
N GLY A 68 -7.02 20.57 -12.09
CA GLY A 68 -6.00 19.95 -12.92
C GLY A 68 -5.11 18.98 -12.14
N SER A 69 -4.63 19.39 -10.96
CA SER A 69 -3.77 18.57 -10.10
C SER A 69 -4.52 17.31 -9.61
N ASN A 70 -5.76 17.45 -9.17
CA ASN A 70 -6.57 16.32 -8.66
C ASN A 70 -7.04 15.39 -9.79
N LEU A 71 -7.35 15.92 -10.97
CA LEU A 71 -7.64 15.12 -12.16
C LEU A 71 -6.42 14.26 -12.53
N PHE A 72 -5.22 14.84 -12.54
CA PHE A 72 -3.99 14.11 -12.79
C PHE A 72 -3.77 13.00 -11.75
N HIS A 73 -3.96 13.29 -10.45
CA HIS A 73 -3.88 12.27 -9.40
C HIS A 73 -4.88 11.14 -9.62
N GLY A 74 -6.14 11.46 -9.93
CA GLY A 74 -7.17 10.45 -10.18
C GLY A 74 -6.84 9.57 -11.39
N ILE A 75 -6.49 10.18 -12.53
CA ILE A 75 -6.09 9.44 -13.74
C ILE A 75 -4.87 8.56 -13.46
N ARG A 76 -3.84 9.09 -12.78
CA ARG A 76 -2.62 8.36 -12.45
C ARG A 76 -2.89 7.09 -11.63
N ILE A 77 -3.84 7.10 -10.68
CA ILE A 77 -4.19 5.91 -9.89
C ILE A 77 -4.58 4.76 -10.82
N GLY A 78 -5.58 4.98 -11.69
CA GLY A 78 -6.03 3.95 -12.62
C GLY A 78 -4.96 3.57 -13.65
N LEU A 79 -4.21 4.54 -14.18
CA LEU A 79 -3.14 4.26 -15.14
C LEU A 79 -2.03 3.41 -14.53
N THR A 80 -1.67 3.64 -13.27
CA THR A 80 -0.64 2.85 -12.57
C THR A 80 -1.08 1.39 -12.42
N MET A 81 -2.35 1.16 -12.09
CA MET A 81 -2.93 -0.19 -12.01
C MET A 81 -2.96 -0.88 -13.37
N LEU A 82 -3.50 -0.21 -14.40
CA LEU A 82 -3.58 -0.77 -15.75
C LEU A 82 -2.19 -1.07 -16.31
N MET A 83 -1.23 -0.17 -16.10
CA MET A 83 0.14 -0.38 -16.56
C MET A 83 0.79 -1.60 -15.92
N ALA A 84 0.67 -1.78 -14.61
CA ALA A 84 1.16 -2.99 -13.93
C ALA A 84 0.43 -4.27 -14.40
N MET A 85 -0.88 -4.18 -14.65
CA MET A 85 -1.70 -5.32 -15.09
C MET A 85 -1.45 -5.69 -16.57
N ALA A 86 -0.95 -4.75 -17.36
CA ALA A 86 -0.59 -4.94 -18.76
C ALA A 86 0.82 -5.54 -18.94
N LEU A 87 1.61 -5.69 -17.88
CA LEU A 87 2.91 -6.35 -17.96
C LEU A 87 2.76 -7.83 -18.37
N THR A 88 3.71 -8.32 -19.15
CA THR A 88 3.93 -9.76 -19.33
C THR A 88 4.47 -10.36 -18.02
N ARG A 89 4.46 -11.70 -17.90
CA ARG A 89 5.04 -12.40 -16.75
C ARG A 89 6.51 -12.02 -16.57
N GLU A 90 7.30 -12.02 -17.65
CA GLU A 90 8.72 -11.71 -17.60
C GLU A 90 8.98 -10.26 -17.17
N GLU A 91 8.24 -9.30 -17.70
CA GLU A 91 8.36 -7.90 -17.30
C GLU A 91 8.00 -7.70 -15.82
N ALA A 92 6.96 -8.37 -15.34
CA ALA A 92 6.57 -8.34 -13.94
C ALA A 92 7.64 -8.96 -13.02
N ILE A 93 8.25 -10.09 -13.42
CA ILE A 93 9.40 -10.68 -12.71
C ILE A 93 10.56 -9.70 -12.68
N TRP A 94 10.88 -9.05 -13.81
CA TRP A 94 11.98 -8.08 -13.86
C TRP A 94 11.70 -6.83 -13.02
N ALA A 95 10.46 -6.35 -12.96
CA ALA A 95 10.07 -5.27 -12.07
C ALA A 95 10.27 -5.69 -10.60
N LEU A 96 9.84 -6.90 -10.25
CA LEU A 96 9.97 -7.42 -8.90
C LEU A 96 11.44 -7.67 -8.50
N ARG A 97 12.29 -8.18 -9.40
CA ARG A 97 13.74 -8.29 -9.16
C ARG A 97 14.35 -6.93 -8.86
N GLY A 98 13.98 -5.90 -9.62
CA GLY A 98 14.41 -4.53 -9.36
C GLY A 98 13.99 -4.05 -7.97
N PHE A 99 12.73 -4.29 -7.59
CA PHE A 99 12.20 -3.94 -6.27
C PHE A 99 12.95 -4.63 -5.13
N LEU A 100 13.14 -5.94 -5.22
CA LEU A 100 13.83 -6.72 -4.19
C LEU A 100 15.31 -6.33 -4.09
N LEU A 101 15.98 -6.06 -5.21
CA LEU A 101 17.37 -5.61 -5.23
C LEU A 101 17.51 -4.25 -4.53
N ILE A 102 16.71 -3.25 -4.91
CA ILE A 102 16.81 -1.93 -4.25
C ILE A 102 16.39 -2.00 -2.78
N ALA A 103 15.40 -2.83 -2.43
CA ALA A 103 15.02 -3.03 -1.04
C ALA A 103 16.18 -3.65 -0.24
N ALA A 104 16.87 -4.66 -0.78
CA ALA A 104 18.04 -5.26 -0.14
C ALA A 104 19.17 -4.23 0.05
N LEU A 105 19.48 -3.43 -0.97
CA LEU A 105 20.46 -2.35 -0.87
C LEU A 105 20.09 -1.31 0.20
N ASN A 106 18.80 -0.96 0.29
CA ASN A 106 18.31 -0.03 1.30
C ASN A 106 18.34 -0.62 2.71
N ILE A 107 18.07 -1.92 2.86
CA ILE A 107 18.23 -2.62 4.15
C ILE A 107 19.70 -2.59 4.58
N LEU A 108 20.63 -2.88 3.66
CA LEU A 108 22.06 -2.78 3.94
C LEU A 108 22.47 -1.36 4.31
N LEU A 109 21.92 -0.35 3.64
CA LEU A 109 22.14 1.06 3.98
C LEU A 109 21.65 1.37 5.40
N VAL A 110 20.46 0.93 5.78
CA VAL A 110 19.91 1.13 7.13
C VAL A 110 20.81 0.46 8.17
N ILE A 111 21.16 -0.81 7.96
CA ILE A 111 22.03 -1.56 8.86
C ILE A 111 23.38 -0.84 9.02
N PHE A 112 24.02 -0.48 7.91
CA PHE A 112 25.32 0.19 7.92
C PHE A 112 25.25 1.55 8.61
N PHE A 113 24.24 2.37 8.30
CA PHE A 113 24.03 3.68 8.91
C PHE A 113 23.93 3.59 10.44
N TYR A 114 23.13 2.65 10.97
CA TYR A 114 22.99 2.49 12.41
C TYR A 114 24.18 1.78 13.06
N ALA A 115 24.86 0.87 12.36
CA ALA A 115 26.02 0.16 12.88
C ALA A 115 27.24 1.07 13.12
N VAL A 116 27.44 2.11 12.29
CA VAL A 116 28.58 3.03 12.41
C VAL A 116 28.27 4.31 13.20
N GLY A 117 27.09 4.41 13.81
CA GLY A 117 26.68 5.60 14.57
C GLY A 117 26.17 6.77 13.73
N GLY A 118 25.82 6.53 12.46
CA GLY A 118 25.30 7.52 11.51
C GLY A 118 26.39 8.22 10.69
N PHE A 119 26.03 8.68 9.48
CA PHE A 119 26.90 9.49 8.61
C PHE A 119 26.05 10.40 7.71
N PRO A 120 26.62 11.46 7.11
CA PRO A 120 25.89 12.32 6.19
C PRO A 120 25.35 11.52 4.99
N ILE A 121 24.04 11.42 4.87
CA ILE A 121 23.37 10.74 3.77
C ILE A 121 22.89 11.76 2.74
N TRP A 122 23.10 11.42 1.46
CA TRP A 122 22.56 12.16 0.34
C TRP A 122 21.04 12.36 0.49
N SER A 123 20.57 13.61 0.39
CA SER A 123 19.21 14.02 0.76
C SER A 123 18.07 13.07 0.28
N PRO A 124 18.07 12.61 -0.99
CA PRO A 124 17.11 11.61 -1.48
C PRO A 124 17.00 10.30 -0.68
N LEU A 125 18.10 9.83 -0.09
CA LEU A 125 18.16 8.57 0.64
C LEU A 125 17.90 8.73 2.14
N ARG A 126 17.81 9.97 2.66
CA ARG A 126 17.52 10.20 4.08
C ARG A 126 16.21 9.55 4.51
N ALA A 127 15.18 9.64 3.67
CA ALA A 127 13.88 9.04 3.91
C ALA A 127 13.89 7.50 4.00
N VAL A 128 15.02 6.83 3.70
CA VAL A 128 15.20 5.39 3.87
C VAL A 128 15.61 5.04 5.30
N VAL A 129 16.34 5.93 5.98
CA VAL A 129 16.91 5.67 7.31
C VAL A 129 16.28 6.51 8.43
N MET A 130 15.51 7.55 8.11
CA MET A 130 14.88 8.43 9.10
C MET A 130 13.59 9.02 8.58
N GLU A 131 12.75 9.52 9.48
CA GLU A 131 11.49 10.21 9.17
C GLU A 131 11.73 11.47 8.33
N VAL A 132 11.16 11.50 7.10
CA VAL A 132 11.23 12.63 6.17
C VAL A 132 9.92 12.70 5.38
N GLY A 133 8.95 13.44 5.93
CA GLY A 133 7.65 13.69 5.30
C GLY A 133 6.94 12.44 4.79
N ASN A 134 6.21 12.56 3.67
CA ASN A 134 5.48 11.43 3.10
C ASN A 134 6.38 10.37 2.45
N LYS A 135 7.66 10.70 2.19
CA LYS A 135 8.58 9.76 1.56
C LYS A 135 9.01 8.65 2.51
N SER A 136 9.25 8.95 3.79
CA SER A 136 9.55 7.90 4.79
C SER A 136 8.35 6.97 4.98
N ILE A 137 7.11 7.49 4.92
CA ILE A 137 5.89 6.68 4.95
C ILE A 137 5.84 5.74 3.74
N SER A 138 6.11 6.24 2.53
CA SER A 138 6.21 5.40 1.33
C SER A 138 7.24 4.28 1.50
N ASN A 139 8.44 4.61 1.97
CA ASN A 139 9.52 3.64 2.13
C ASN A 139 9.18 2.59 3.21
N ALA A 140 8.55 3.01 4.31
CA ALA A 140 8.08 2.12 5.36
C ALA A 140 6.99 1.16 4.86
N LEU A 141 6.07 1.61 4.00
CA LEU A 141 5.07 0.77 3.36
C LEU A 141 5.70 -0.25 2.40
N LEU A 142 6.69 0.17 1.61
CA LEU A 142 7.45 -0.74 0.74
C LEU A 142 8.24 -1.78 1.56
N PHE A 143 8.88 -1.38 2.67
CA PHE A 143 9.50 -2.32 3.60
C PHE A 143 8.48 -3.28 4.23
N SER A 144 7.25 -2.83 4.48
CA SER A 144 6.17 -3.71 4.96
C SER A 144 5.77 -4.76 3.92
N VAL A 145 5.81 -4.43 2.63
CA VAL A 145 5.63 -5.41 1.55
C VAL A 145 6.75 -6.44 1.54
N VAL A 146 8.00 -6.03 1.75
CA VAL A 146 9.14 -6.97 1.85
C VAL A 146 9.04 -7.85 3.08
N ALA A 147 8.74 -7.27 4.25
CA ALA A 147 8.58 -7.99 5.50
C ALA A 147 7.44 -9.01 5.44
N SER A 148 6.29 -8.65 4.86
CA SER A 148 5.18 -9.58 4.66
C SER A 148 5.49 -10.64 3.60
N THR A 149 6.27 -10.33 2.57
CA THR A 149 6.77 -11.33 1.62
C THR A 149 7.67 -12.36 2.34
N ALA A 150 8.59 -11.90 3.19
CA ALA A 150 9.42 -12.78 4.00
C ALA A 150 8.58 -13.66 4.94
N ALA A 151 7.56 -13.07 5.58
CA ALA A 151 6.66 -13.79 6.46
C ALA A 151 5.83 -14.86 5.73
N VAL A 152 5.27 -14.55 4.56
CA VAL A 152 4.54 -15.53 3.72
C VAL A 152 5.45 -16.71 3.39
N TRP A 153 6.71 -16.46 3.01
CA TRP A 153 7.66 -17.53 2.74
C TRP A 153 8.01 -18.33 4.01
N GLY A 154 8.28 -17.67 5.14
CA GLY A 154 8.57 -18.34 6.41
C GLY A 154 7.41 -19.22 6.89
N ILE A 155 6.18 -18.72 6.80
CA ILE A 155 4.94 -19.48 7.09
C ILE A 155 4.82 -20.69 6.16
N ALA A 156 5.12 -20.53 4.87
CA ALA A 156 5.11 -21.65 3.92
C ALA A 156 6.15 -22.73 4.29
N GLN A 157 7.33 -22.35 4.78
CA GLN A 157 8.34 -23.31 5.25
C GLN A 157 7.88 -24.05 6.52
N ILE A 158 7.20 -23.38 7.45
CA ILE A 158 6.60 -24.04 8.62
C ILE A 158 5.54 -25.05 8.16
N ALA A 159 4.65 -24.67 7.26
CA ALA A 159 3.63 -25.57 6.72
C ALA A 159 4.23 -26.76 5.95
N ALA A 160 5.42 -26.57 5.36
CA ALA A 160 6.20 -27.62 4.72
C ALA A 160 7.07 -28.44 5.69
N HIS A 161 6.87 -28.32 7.01
CA HIS A 161 7.61 -29.04 8.06
C HIS A 161 9.13 -28.76 8.04
N ARG A 162 9.55 -27.59 7.55
CA ARG A 162 10.94 -27.12 7.50
C ARG A 162 11.14 -25.85 8.36
N PRO A 163 10.85 -25.89 9.68
CA PRO A 163 10.79 -24.68 10.51
C PRO A 163 12.13 -23.94 10.60
N LEU A 164 13.26 -24.65 10.56
CA LEU A 164 14.59 -24.01 10.60
C LEU A 164 14.83 -23.09 9.39
N ARG A 165 14.27 -23.43 8.21
CA ARG A 165 14.35 -22.57 7.03
C ARG A 165 13.54 -21.28 7.18
N SER A 166 12.56 -21.24 8.08
CA SER A 166 11.72 -20.06 8.30
C SER A 166 12.40 -18.97 9.14
N ILE A 167 13.41 -19.32 9.94
CA ILE A 167 14.14 -18.41 10.84
C ILE A 167 14.64 -17.14 10.13
N PRO A 168 15.41 -17.21 9.02
CA PRO A 168 15.88 -16.00 8.34
C PRO A 168 14.75 -15.11 7.84
N ALA A 169 13.61 -15.68 7.47
CA ALA A 169 12.44 -14.92 7.04
C ALA A 169 11.81 -14.12 8.19
N PHE A 170 11.65 -14.73 9.35
CA PHE A 170 11.12 -14.04 10.53
C PHE A 170 12.09 -13.03 11.11
N VAL A 171 13.41 -13.31 11.06
CA VAL A 171 14.45 -12.32 11.42
C VAL A 171 14.35 -11.10 10.51
N LEU A 172 14.23 -11.31 9.19
CA LEU A 172 14.06 -10.22 8.23
C LEU A 172 12.74 -9.45 8.48
N MET A 173 11.64 -10.16 8.71
CA MET A 173 10.34 -9.54 9.03
C MET A 173 10.41 -8.67 10.29
N LEU A 174 10.97 -9.19 11.38
CA LEU A 174 11.11 -8.48 12.64
C LEU A 174 12.07 -7.29 12.52
N GLY A 175 13.23 -7.49 11.87
CA GLY A 175 14.19 -6.42 11.62
C GLY A 175 13.59 -5.26 10.82
N LEU A 176 12.87 -5.56 9.73
CA LEU A 176 12.14 -4.54 8.97
C LEU A 176 10.99 -3.91 9.77
N GLY A 177 10.29 -4.70 10.60
CA GLY A 177 9.29 -4.18 11.54
C GLY A 177 9.87 -3.14 12.50
N LEU A 178 11.08 -3.37 13.01
CA LEU A 178 11.79 -2.40 13.85
C LEU A 178 12.20 -1.15 13.07
N VAL A 179 12.70 -1.30 11.84
CA VAL A 179 13.04 -0.16 10.95
C VAL A 179 11.81 0.71 10.65
N VAL A 180 10.67 0.08 10.42
CA VAL A 180 9.39 0.75 10.19
C VAL A 180 8.88 1.46 11.45
N ALA A 181 9.03 0.83 12.62
CA ALA A 181 8.47 1.32 13.87
C ALA A 181 9.31 2.42 14.54
N LEU A 182 10.65 2.37 14.48
CA LEU A 182 11.53 3.29 15.21
C LEU A 182 12.17 4.34 14.29
N PRO A 183 13.09 4.01 13.34
CA PRO A 183 13.66 5.00 12.42
C PRO A 183 12.64 5.79 11.59
N LEU A 184 11.64 5.10 11.03
CA LEU A 184 10.70 5.69 10.08
C LEU A 184 9.36 6.08 10.71
N THR A 185 9.14 5.71 11.98
CA THR A 185 7.98 6.08 12.82
C THR A 185 6.60 5.92 12.15
N SER A 186 6.47 5.00 11.18
CA SER A 186 5.27 4.89 10.33
C SER A 186 4.18 4.05 10.99
N ARG A 187 3.25 4.72 11.68
CA ARG A 187 2.06 4.08 12.31
C ARG A 187 1.24 3.26 11.30
N THR A 188 1.07 3.78 10.09
CA THR A 188 0.31 3.10 9.03
C THR A 188 0.97 1.79 8.61
N SER A 189 2.29 1.77 8.49
CA SER A 189 3.06 0.58 8.12
C SER A 189 3.08 -0.48 9.24
N VAL A 190 3.21 -0.04 10.50
CA VAL A 190 3.09 -0.94 11.67
C VAL A 190 1.69 -1.55 11.72
N LEU A 191 0.64 -0.75 11.57
CA LEU A 191 -0.75 -1.24 11.51
C LEU A 191 -0.93 -2.23 10.36
N ALA A 192 -0.38 -1.93 9.18
CA ALA A 192 -0.47 -2.82 8.03
C ALA A 192 0.17 -4.19 8.33
N LEU A 193 1.38 -4.22 8.90
CA LEU A 193 2.01 -5.49 9.28
C LEU A 193 1.21 -6.24 10.35
N LEU A 194 0.71 -5.53 11.38
CA LEU A 194 -0.07 -6.14 12.46
C LEU A 194 -1.34 -6.82 11.95
N LEU A 195 -2.00 -6.24 10.93
CA LEU A 195 -3.24 -6.79 10.37
C LEU A 195 -3.00 -7.81 9.26
N VAL A 196 -1.98 -7.61 8.42
CA VAL A 196 -1.73 -8.46 7.25
C VAL A 196 -1.22 -9.83 7.65
N ILE A 197 -0.34 -9.93 8.66
CA ILE A 197 0.25 -11.21 9.07
C ILE A 197 -0.83 -12.20 9.55
N PRO A 198 -1.77 -11.85 10.46
CA PRO A 198 -2.90 -12.70 10.80
C PRO A 198 -3.73 -13.12 9.58
N VAL A 199 -4.02 -12.20 8.65
CA VAL A 199 -4.82 -12.50 7.45
C VAL A 199 -4.09 -13.50 6.53
N VAL A 200 -2.77 -13.40 6.40
CA VAL A 200 -1.94 -14.39 5.68
C VAL A 200 -1.99 -15.75 6.37
N CYS A 201 -1.89 -15.80 7.70
CA CYS A 201 -2.05 -17.06 8.46
C CYS A 201 -3.44 -17.67 8.21
N ILE A 202 -4.51 -16.86 8.26
CA ILE A 202 -5.88 -17.30 7.97
C ILE A 202 -5.97 -17.88 6.56
N HIS A 203 -5.35 -17.24 5.57
CA HIS A 203 -5.34 -17.74 4.21
C HIS A 203 -4.57 -19.06 4.07
N GLN A 204 -3.40 -19.19 4.71
CA GLN A 204 -2.57 -20.41 4.71
C GLN A 204 -3.32 -21.62 5.28
N TRP A 205 -3.98 -21.45 6.42
CA TRP A 205 -4.63 -22.54 7.17
C TRP A 205 -6.16 -22.43 7.15
N ARG A 206 -6.73 -21.90 6.05
CA ARG A 206 -8.18 -21.71 5.88
C ARG A 206 -9.01 -22.99 5.96
N SER A 207 -8.40 -24.17 5.86
CA SER A 207 -9.05 -25.47 6.10
C SER A 207 -9.18 -25.82 7.59
N HIS A 208 -8.45 -25.13 8.47
CA HIS A 208 -8.40 -25.39 9.92
C HIS A 208 -8.75 -24.14 10.75
N LEU A 209 -9.70 -23.32 10.26
CA LEU A 209 -10.03 -22.01 10.84
C LEU A 209 -10.35 -22.04 12.33
N LYS A 210 -11.04 -23.07 12.84
CA LYS A 210 -11.43 -23.13 14.26
C LYS A 210 -10.20 -23.12 15.19
N MET A 211 -9.20 -23.94 14.89
CA MET A 211 -7.96 -24.02 15.67
C MET A 211 -7.12 -22.75 15.50
N LEU A 212 -7.05 -22.23 14.28
CA LEU A 212 -6.28 -21.03 13.99
C LEU A 212 -6.86 -19.79 14.67
N VAL A 213 -8.19 -19.59 14.64
CA VAL A 213 -8.84 -18.48 15.32
C VAL A 213 -8.57 -18.56 16.82
N GLY A 214 -8.64 -19.75 17.42
CA GLY A 214 -8.25 -19.96 18.82
C GLY A 214 -6.80 -19.52 19.10
N ALA A 215 -5.85 -19.94 18.25
CA ALA A 215 -4.44 -19.57 18.39
C ALA A 215 -4.19 -18.07 18.18
N LEU A 216 -4.87 -17.43 17.21
CA LEU A 216 -4.76 -16.00 16.94
C LEU A 216 -5.39 -15.17 18.06
N VAL A 217 -6.55 -15.57 18.57
CA VAL A 217 -7.20 -14.89 19.71
C VAL A 217 -6.32 -15.03 20.95
N LEU A 218 -5.82 -16.23 21.26
CA LEU A 218 -4.91 -16.44 22.38
C LEU A 218 -3.63 -15.60 22.22
N GLY A 219 -3.02 -15.62 21.03
CA GLY A 219 -1.84 -14.81 20.73
C GLY A 219 -2.10 -13.31 20.87
N ALA A 220 -3.26 -12.83 20.40
CA ALA A 220 -3.68 -11.44 20.54
C ALA A 220 -3.93 -11.05 22.01
N VAL A 221 -4.53 -11.93 22.80
CA VAL A 221 -4.76 -11.70 24.24
C VAL A 221 -3.43 -11.67 24.99
N VAL A 222 -2.52 -12.62 24.74
CA VAL A 222 -1.20 -12.66 25.40
C VAL A 222 -0.37 -11.45 25.00
N MET A 223 -0.31 -11.13 23.71
CA MET A 223 0.39 -9.95 23.22
C MET A 223 -0.23 -8.67 23.75
N GLY A 224 -1.56 -8.55 23.73
CA GLY A 224 -2.30 -7.41 24.26
C GLY A 224 -2.06 -7.21 25.75
N ALA A 225 -2.09 -8.28 26.55
CA ALA A 225 -1.79 -8.24 27.97
C ALA A 225 -0.34 -7.81 28.22
N GLY A 226 0.63 -8.35 27.48
CA GLY A 226 2.04 -7.97 27.59
C GLY A 226 2.30 -6.51 27.18
N LEU A 227 1.70 -6.06 26.09
CA LEU A 227 1.79 -4.68 25.61
C LEU A 227 1.09 -3.69 26.56
N TYR A 228 -0.01 -4.11 27.19
CA TYR A 228 -0.71 -3.30 28.17
C TYR A 228 0.15 -2.99 29.39
N GLN A 229 1.11 -3.85 29.74
CA GLN A 229 2.06 -3.58 30.84
C GLN A 229 3.10 -2.50 30.51
N LEU A 230 3.16 -1.99 29.27
CA LEU A 230 4.12 -0.96 28.88
C LEU A 230 3.55 0.45 29.13
N PRO A 231 4.08 1.22 30.09
CA PRO A 231 3.53 2.53 30.45
C PRO A 231 3.62 3.56 29.31
N GLN A 232 4.51 3.35 28.34
CA GLN A 232 4.61 4.20 27.16
C GLN A 232 3.45 3.99 26.19
N LEU A 233 2.95 2.75 26.08
CA LEU A 233 1.82 2.44 25.20
C LEU A 233 0.52 2.95 25.81
N GLN A 234 0.32 2.72 27.12
CA GLN A 234 -0.83 3.23 27.87
C GLN A 234 -0.96 4.75 27.70
N ARG A 235 0.11 5.50 28.02
CA ARG A 235 0.14 6.96 27.85
C ARG A 235 -0.18 7.40 26.43
N LYS A 236 0.32 6.70 25.40
CA LYS A 236 0.01 7.03 24.00
C LYS A 236 -1.46 6.83 23.65
N VAL A 237 -2.08 5.76 24.15
CA VAL A 237 -3.51 5.49 23.94
C VAL A 237 -4.34 6.52 24.68
N GLU A 238 -4.03 6.80 25.95
CA GLU A 238 -4.69 7.81 26.77
C GLU A 238 -4.61 9.19 26.12
N THR A 239 -3.42 9.63 25.68
CA THR A 239 -3.27 10.88 24.93
C THR A 239 -4.10 10.86 23.66
N GLY A 240 -4.11 9.77 22.89
CA GLY A 240 -4.92 9.67 21.67
C GLY A 240 -6.43 9.79 21.92
N VAL A 241 -6.93 9.17 23.00
CA VAL A 241 -8.33 9.26 23.41
C VAL A 241 -8.66 10.69 23.87
N GLN A 242 -7.82 11.28 24.73
CA GLN A 242 -7.95 12.68 25.17
C GLN A 242 -7.95 13.64 23.98
N GLU A 243 -7.06 13.45 22.99
CA GLU A 243 -7.03 14.27 21.78
C GLU A 243 -8.37 14.23 21.02
N ILE A 244 -9.01 13.05 20.95
CA ILE A 244 -10.32 12.89 20.30
C ILE A 244 -11.42 13.56 21.13
N GLU A 245 -11.44 13.35 22.44
CA GLU A 245 -12.45 13.93 23.34
C GLU A 245 -12.40 15.46 23.32
N GLU A 246 -11.20 16.05 23.41
CA GLU A 246 -11.00 17.48 23.30
C GLU A 246 -11.43 18.00 21.92
N ALA A 247 -11.09 17.29 20.84
CA ALA A 247 -11.51 17.67 19.49
C ALA A 247 -13.03 17.55 19.29
N GLN A 248 -13.68 16.58 19.93
CA GLN A 248 -15.15 16.46 19.96
C GLN A 248 -15.79 17.62 20.72
N ALA A 249 -15.17 18.05 21.82
CA ALA A 249 -15.57 19.22 22.60
C ALA A 249 -15.27 20.56 21.88
N GLY A 250 -14.63 20.53 20.70
CA GLY A 250 -14.36 21.70 19.86
C GLY A 250 -12.97 22.30 20.01
N ALA A 251 -12.07 21.70 20.78
CA ALA A 251 -10.67 22.13 20.85
C ALA A 251 -9.97 21.88 19.51
N VAL A 252 -9.16 22.84 19.08
CA VAL A 252 -8.43 22.78 17.80
C VAL A 252 -6.94 22.89 18.07
N PHE A 253 -6.20 21.82 17.81
CA PHE A 253 -4.76 21.75 18.00
C PHE A 253 -4.14 20.74 17.01
N LYS A 254 -2.81 20.78 16.86
CA LYS A 254 -2.07 19.95 15.87
C LYS A 254 -1.74 18.54 16.39
N GLY A 255 -2.70 17.88 17.05
CA GLY A 255 -2.60 16.49 17.48
C GLY A 255 -2.88 15.53 16.31
N SER A 256 -2.17 14.41 16.24
CA SER A 256 -2.31 13.48 15.10
C SER A 256 -3.71 12.86 15.01
N TRP A 257 -4.37 12.62 16.14
CA TRP A 257 -5.70 12.04 16.19
C TRP A 257 -6.76 13.13 16.04
N ALA A 258 -6.56 14.30 16.66
CA ALA A 258 -7.41 15.47 16.50
C ALA A 258 -7.52 15.92 15.03
N ILE A 259 -6.41 16.02 14.30
CA ILE A 259 -6.40 16.39 12.88
C ILE A 259 -7.25 15.41 12.06
N ARG A 260 -7.06 14.10 12.26
CA ARG A 260 -7.81 13.06 11.54
C ARG A 260 -9.30 13.10 11.87
N TYR A 261 -9.65 13.36 13.13
CA TYR A 261 -11.05 13.53 13.53
C TYR A 261 -11.73 14.65 12.72
N TYR A 262 -11.14 15.86 12.68
CA TYR A 262 -11.69 16.97 11.90
C TYR A 262 -11.75 16.65 10.40
N MET A 263 -10.68 16.09 9.85
CA MET A 263 -10.64 15.68 8.44
C MET A 263 -11.75 14.69 8.10
N TYR A 264 -11.96 13.65 8.91
CA TYR A 264 -12.94 12.61 8.62
C TYR A 264 -14.36 13.13 8.81
N ARG A 265 -14.60 13.87 9.89
CA ARG A 265 -15.90 14.48 10.18
C ARG A 265 -16.33 15.43 9.07
N ASP A 266 -15.49 16.41 8.75
CA ASP A 266 -15.87 17.48 7.85
C ASP A 266 -15.82 17.04 6.38
N THR A 267 -14.92 16.13 6.01
CA THR A 267 -14.97 15.48 4.68
C THR A 267 -16.17 14.55 4.54
N GLY A 268 -16.56 13.84 5.61
CA GLY A 268 -17.80 13.05 5.63
C GLY A 268 -19.03 13.93 5.40
N ARG A 269 -19.09 15.11 6.02
CA ARG A 269 -20.13 16.12 5.77
C ARG A 269 -20.11 16.63 4.31
N MET A 270 -18.94 16.85 3.72
CA MET A 270 -18.84 17.21 2.30
C MET A 270 -19.52 16.16 1.40
N ILE A 271 -19.32 14.86 1.70
CA ILE A 271 -19.96 13.76 0.96
C ILE A 271 -21.47 13.76 1.21
N ALA A 272 -21.91 13.94 2.46
CA ALA A 272 -23.32 13.97 2.81
C ALA A 272 -24.08 15.12 2.12
N ASP A 273 -23.44 16.29 1.97
CA ASP A 273 -24.03 17.45 1.32
C ASP A 273 -24.22 17.26 -0.20
N ARG A 274 -23.32 16.51 -0.85
CA ARG A 274 -23.35 16.24 -2.30
C ARG A 274 -23.02 14.78 -2.61
N PRO A 275 -23.94 13.83 -2.31
CA PRO A 275 -23.63 12.41 -2.31
C PRO A 275 -23.41 11.82 -3.70
N LEU A 276 -23.92 12.44 -4.76
CA LEU A 276 -23.81 11.90 -6.13
C LEU A 276 -22.53 12.38 -6.80
N THR A 277 -22.40 13.67 -7.05
CA THR A 277 -21.30 14.24 -7.83
C THR A 277 -20.16 14.76 -6.97
N GLY A 278 -20.32 14.78 -5.65
CA GLY A 278 -19.41 15.50 -4.76
C GLY A 278 -19.39 17.00 -5.07
N TRP A 279 -18.32 17.65 -4.64
CA TRP A 279 -18.11 19.08 -4.88
C TRP A 279 -17.50 19.38 -6.25
N GLY A 280 -17.03 18.38 -6.99
CA GLY A 280 -16.27 18.53 -8.22
C GLY A 280 -14.79 18.19 -8.01
N ILE A 281 -14.10 17.82 -9.09
CA ILE A 281 -12.67 17.46 -9.05
C ILE A 281 -11.86 18.69 -8.61
N GLY A 282 -11.02 18.53 -7.59
CA GLY A 282 -10.27 19.61 -6.95
C GLY A 282 -11.04 20.35 -5.84
N GLY A 283 -12.32 20.03 -5.60
CA GLY A 283 -13.17 20.77 -4.67
C GLY A 283 -12.86 20.57 -3.19
N TRP A 284 -12.11 19.52 -2.82
CA TRP A 284 -11.84 19.21 -1.40
C TRP A 284 -11.13 20.35 -0.68
N THR A 285 -10.09 20.96 -1.26
CA THR A 285 -9.30 22.02 -0.61
C THR A 285 -10.14 23.27 -0.33
N ASP A 286 -10.91 23.72 -1.33
CA ASP A 286 -11.83 24.87 -1.18
C ASP A 286 -12.88 24.60 -0.10
N GLN A 287 -13.47 23.40 -0.09
CA GLN A 287 -14.45 23.04 0.93
C GLN A 287 -13.82 22.88 2.32
N TRP A 288 -12.58 22.38 2.39
CA TRP A 288 -11.83 22.27 3.63
C TRP A 288 -11.55 23.66 4.23
N HIS A 289 -11.15 24.64 3.41
CA HIS A 289 -10.93 26.02 3.88
C HIS A 289 -12.20 26.70 4.38
N LYS A 290 -13.38 26.33 3.85
CA LYS A 290 -14.67 26.88 4.29
C LYS A 290 -15.22 26.26 5.57
N ARG A 291 -14.81 25.03 5.90
CA ARG A 291 -15.48 24.19 6.92
C ARG A 291 -14.56 23.72 8.03
N GLY A 292 -13.30 23.46 7.69
CA GLY A 292 -12.29 22.96 8.59
C GLY A 292 -11.73 24.06 9.49
N PRO A 293 -11.08 23.69 10.61
CA PRO A 293 -10.46 24.67 11.48
C PRO A 293 -9.32 25.42 10.79
N ALA A 294 -9.25 26.74 10.98
CA ALA A 294 -8.23 27.60 10.35
C ALA A 294 -6.79 27.14 10.65
N LEU A 295 -6.53 26.62 11.86
CA LEU A 295 -5.22 26.07 12.25
C LEU A 295 -4.74 24.91 11.36
N LEU A 296 -5.68 24.23 10.69
CA LEU A 296 -5.44 23.05 9.86
C LEU A 296 -5.60 23.33 8.35
N ALA A 297 -5.71 24.60 7.96
CA ALA A 297 -5.96 25.02 6.58
C ALA A 297 -4.85 24.59 5.60
N ASP A 298 -3.62 24.40 6.06
CA ASP A 298 -2.49 23.93 5.24
C ASP A 298 -2.65 22.47 4.75
N SER A 299 -3.61 21.73 5.31
CA SER A 299 -3.90 20.37 4.88
C SER A 299 -4.53 20.38 3.49
N ASN A 300 -4.02 19.52 2.60
CA ASN A 300 -4.50 19.43 1.22
C ASN A 300 -5.17 18.08 0.87
N MET A 301 -5.39 17.20 1.87
CA MET A 301 -6.14 15.94 1.76
C MET A 301 -6.63 15.42 3.11
N PRO A 302 -7.67 14.56 3.14
CA PRO A 302 -8.26 14.05 4.37
C PRO A 302 -7.53 12.84 4.99
N HIS A 303 -6.31 12.48 4.54
CA HIS A 303 -5.59 11.27 4.98
C HIS A 303 -6.41 9.96 4.85
N ASN A 304 -7.20 9.85 3.79
CA ASN A 304 -7.98 8.68 3.41
C ASN A 304 -8.39 8.85 1.94
N ASP A 305 -7.95 7.95 1.07
CA ASP A 305 -8.20 8.08 -0.37
C ASP A 305 -9.70 7.97 -0.73
N PHE A 306 -10.46 7.17 0.02
CA PHE A 306 -11.91 7.00 -0.18
C PHE A 306 -12.68 8.28 0.15
N LEU A 307 -12.33 8.94 1.26
CA LEU A 307 -12.89 10.25 1.62
C LEU A 307 -12.46 11.33 0.60
N TRP A 308 -11.22 11.26 0.11
CA TRP A 308 -10.71 12.20 -0.89
C TRP A 308 -11.46 12.08 -2.23
N VAL A 309 -11.60 10.88 -2.80
CA VAL A 309 -12.39 10.71 -4.03
C VAL A 309 -13.88 10.94 -3.79
N GLY A 310 -14.39 10.54 -2.62
CA GLY A 310 -15.80 10.67 -2.27
C GLY A 310 -16.26 12.12 -2.14
N SER A 311 -15.46 12.98 -1.52
CA SER A 311 -15.80 14.41 -1.40
C SER A 311 -15.83 15.14 -2.74
N GLN A 312 -15.02 14.70 -3.70
CA GLN A 312 -14.91 15.33 -5.02
C GLN A 312 -15.87 14.75 -6.06
N GLY A 313 -16.12 13.44 -6.01
CA GLY A 313 -16.94 12.73 -6.99
C GLY A 313 -18.10 11.94 -6.37
N GLY A 314 -18.45 12.19 -5.12
CA GLY A 314 -19.55 11.54 -4.41
C GLY A 314 -19.34 10.05 -4.12
N LEU A 315 -20.40 9.41 -3.64
CA LEU A 315 -20.46 7.98 -3.36
C LEU A 315 -20.06 7.11 -4.57
N PRO A 316 -20.43 7.41 -5.83
CA PRO A 316 -20.00 6.57 -6.95
C PRO A 316 -18.48 6.58 -7.17
N ALA A 317 -17.80 7.71 -6.96
CA ALA A 317 -16.33 7.78 -7.00
C ALA A 317 -15.70 6.97 -5.84
N LEU A 318 -16.24 7.12 -4.64
CA LEU A 318 -15.80 6.37 -3.46
C LEU A 318 -15.96 4.86 -3.66
N LEU A 319 -17.14 4.43 -4.07
CA LEU A 319 -17.49 3.03 -4.24
C LEU A 319 -16.70 2.40 -5.38
N SER A 320 -16.48 3.10 -6.49
CA SER A 320 -15.65 2.57 -7.58
C SER A 320 -14.21 2.34 -7.13
N LEU A 321 -13.59 3.27 -6.39
CA LEU A 321 -12.25 3.06 -5.82
C LEU A 321 -12.23 1.91 -4.80
N LEU A 322 -13.24 1.82 -3.93
CA LEU A 322 -13.36 0.74 -2.95
C LEU A 322 -13.50 -0.62 -3.62
N VAL A 323 -14.35 -0.73 -4.65
CA VAL A 323 -14.54 -1.96 -5.43
C VAL A 323 -13.25 -2.37 -6.11
N ILE A 324 -12.47 -1.44 -6.68
CA ILE A 324 -11.15 -1.76 -7.26
C ILE A 324 -10.26 -2.44 -6.21
N MET A 325 -10.15 -1.86 -5.01
CA MET A 325 -9.26 -2.37 -3.97
C MET A 325 -9.72 -3.66 -3.32
N VAL A 326 -11.02 -3.77 -3.03
CA VAL A 326 -11.61 -5.00 -2.52
C VAL A 326 -11.52 -6.11 -3.57
N ALA A 327 -11.75 -5.82 -4.86
CA ALA A 327 -11.59 -6.80 -5.93
C ALA A 327 -10.12 -7.26 -6.05
N ALA A 328 -9.14 -6.36 -5.90
CA ALA A 328 -7.72 -6.72 -5.91
C ALA A 328 -7.37 -7.72 -4.79
N VAL A 329 -7.80 -7.41 -3.55
CA VAL A 329 -7.63 -8.29 -2.38
C VAL A 329 -8.36 -9.61 -2.57
N TRP A 330 -9.60 -9.56 -3.09
CA TRP A 330 -10.43 -10.74 -3.33
C TRP A 330 -9.83 -11.69 -4.36
N GLN A 331 -9.29 -11.14 -5.45
CA GLN A 331 -8.61 -11.93 -6.48
C GLN A 331 -7.37 -12.64 -5.93
N ALA A 332 -6.61 -11.97 -5.05
CA ALA A 332 -5.50 -12.60 -4.36
C ALA A 332 -5.96 -13.67 -3.36
N TRP A 333 -7.01 -13.39 -2.58
CA TRP A 333 -7.59 -14.33 -1.60
C TRP A 333 -8.09 -15.63 -2.23
N LYS A 334 -8.73 -15.55 -3.40
CA LYS A 334 -9.26 -16.72 -4.11
C LYS A 334 -8.18 -17.74 -4.45
N ARG A 335 -6.97 -17.29 -4.81
CA ARG A 335 -5.86 -18.16 -5.20
C ARG A 335 -5.26 -18.80 -3.94
N PRO A 336 -5.33 -20.14 -3.77
CA PRO A 336 -5.01 -20.81 -2.50
C PRO A 336 -3.52 -21.07 -2.25
N ASP A 337 -2.65 -20.71 -3.18
CA ASP A 337 -1.22 -21.01 -3.14
C ASP A 337 -0.38 -19.83 -2.60
N ILE A 338 0.94 -20.00 -2.61
CA ILE A 338 1.88 -18.98 -2.14
C ILE A 338 1.84 -17.70 -2.99
N ALA A 339 1.54 -17.80 -4.29
CA ALA A 339 1.42 -16.63 -5.16
C ALA A 339 0.19 -15.78 -4.78
N GLY A 340 -0.92 -16.44 -4.47
CA GLY A 340 -2.11 -15.79 -3.89
C GLY A 340 -1.79 -15.07 -2.58
N ARG A 341 -1.01 -15.70 -1.69
CA ARG A 341 -0.61 -15.11 -0.40
C ARG A 341 0.29 -13.88 -0.54
N TYR A 342 1.27 -13.92 -1.45
CA TYR A 342 2.10 -12.76 -1.75
C TYR A 342 1.25 -11.58 -2.25
N ALA A 343 0.36 -11.83 -3.21
CA ALA A 343 -0.55 -10.79 -3.71
C ALA A 343 -1.51 -10.29 -2.64
N LEU A 344 -2.00 -11.18 -1.76
CA LEU A 344 -2.92 -10.84 -0.70
C LEU A 344 -2.26 -9.88 0.28
N ALA A 345 -1.04 -10.19 0.70
CA ALA A 345 -0.27 -9.32 1.58
C ALA A 345 -0.05 -7.93 0.94
N ALA A 346 0.45 -7.88 -0.29
CA ALA A 346 0.77 -6.61 -0.93
C ALA A 346 -0.47 -5.74 -1.24
N THR A 347 -1.58 -6.34 -1.68
CA THR A 347 -2.83 -5.62 -1.97
C THR A 347 -3.56 -5.18 -0.70
N LEU A 348 -3.49 -5.97 0.38
CA LEU A 348 -4.06 -5.61 1.68
C LEU A 348 -3.27 -4.47 2.34
N ILE A 349 -1.94 -4.46 2.24
CA ILE A 349 -1.11 -3.31 2.67
C ILE A 349 -1.55 -2.04 1.93
N ALA A 350 -1.74 -2.11 0.61
CA ALA A 350 -2.20 -0.98 -0.18
C ALA A 350 -3.61 -0.52 0.24
N LEU A 351 -4.54 -1.45 0.49
CA LEU A 351 -5.90 -1.13 0.97
C LEU A 351 -5.87 -0.44 2.34
N ILE A 352 -5.10 -0.97 3.30
CA ILE A 352 -4.95 -0.37 4.63
C ILE A 352 -4.34 1.02 4.50
N ALA A 353 -3.25 1.15 3.73
CA ALA A 353 -2.60 2.42 3.49
C ALA A 353 -3.54 3.46 2.88
N SER A 354 -4.45 3.04 1.98
CA SER A 354 -5.45 3.94 1.37
C SER A 354 -6.61 4.30 2.31
N SER A 355 -6.82 3.49 3.36
CA SER A 355 -7.90 3.67 4.34
C SER A 355 -7.49 4.60 5.48
N VAL A 356 -6.23 4.57 5.90
CA VAL A 356 -5.73 5.36 7.04
C VAL A 356 -4.71 6.43 6.64
N ASN A 357 -4.44 6.51 5.34
CA ASN A 357 -3.63 7.52 4.70
C ASN A 357 -4.18 7.79 3.29
N SER A 358 -3.78 8.88 2.66
CA SER A 358 -4.07 9.15 1.26
C SER A 358 -2.97 8.56 0.38
N ALA A 359 -2.70 7.27 0.58
CA ALA A 359 -1.57 6.57 0.00
C ALA A 359 -1.62 6.53 -1.53
N MET A 360 -2.81 6.50 -2.14
CA MET A 360 -2.95 6.47 -3.60
C MET A 360 -2.91 7.84 -4.22
N ARG A 361 -3.44 8.88 -3.57
CA ARG A 361 -3.39 10.27 -4.06
C ARG A 361 -1.98 10.82 -3.96
N ASP A 362 -1.29 10.61 -2.84
CA ASP A 362 0.08 11.08 -2.68
C ASP A 362 0.98 10.47 -3.74
N ALA A 363 1.71 11.30 -4.49
CA ALA A 363 2.56 10.82 -5.58
C ALA A 363 3.79 10.04 -5.10
N GLN A 364 4.33 10.37 -3.94
CA GLN A 364 5.48 9.69 -3.35
C GLN A 364 5.12 8.27 -2.94
N ILE A 365 3.91 8.08 -2.39
CA ILE A 365 3.42 6.78 -1.91
C ILE A 365 2.74 6.00 -3.05
N GLY A 366 1.80 6.65 -3.74
CA GLY A 366 0.79 6.02 -4.58
C GLY A 366 1.29 5.54 -5.92
N LEU A 367 2.40 6.07 -6.44
CA LEU A 367 3.00 5.52 -7.66
C LEU A 367 3.82 4.27 -7.34
N ALA A 368 4.60 4.30 -6.25
CA ALA A 368 5.48 3.20 -5.86
C ALA A 368 4.70 2.00 -5.26
N LEU A 369 3.95 2.24 -4.18
CA LEU A 369 3.24 1.18 -3.47
C LEU A 369 2.20 0.51 -4.37
N LEU A 370 1.37 1.31 -5.04
CA LEU A 370 0.32 0.79 -5.90
C LEU A 370 0.89 -0.04 -7.05
N PHE A 371 1.94 0.44 -7.71
CA PHE A 371 2.60 -0.31 -8.78
C PHE A 371 3.11 -1.67 -8.27
N ILE A 372 3.86 -1.69 -7.16
CA ILE A 372 4.39 -2.94 -6.60
C ILE A 372 3.26 -3.89 -6.20
N SER A 373 2.24 -3.41 -5.51
CA SER A 373 1.09 -4.25 -5.13
C SER A 373 0.37 -4.84 -6.35
N MET A 374 0.25 -4.08 -7.44
CA MET A 374 -0.36 -4.56 -8.68
C MET A 374 0.56 -5.50 -9.47
N VAL A 375 1.89 -5.37 -9.39
CA VAL A 375 2.85 -6.35 -9.94
C VAL A 375 2.70 -7.70 -9.22
N TYR A 376 2.58 -7.68 -7.89
CA TYR A 376 2.31 -8.89 -7.10
C TYR A 376 1.00 -9.56 -7.53
N LEU A 377 -0.07 -8.77 -7.65
CA LEU A 377 -1.37 -9.27 -8.14
C LEU A 377 -1.27 -9.80 -9.58
N ARG A 378 -0.52 -9.13 -10.45
CA ARG A 378 -0.32 -9.53 -11.84
C ARG A 378 0.28 -10.92 -11.95
N LEU A 379 1.32 -11.21 -11.16
CA LEU A 379 1.93 -12.55 -11.10
C LEU A 379 0.97 -13.57 -10.51
N ALA A 380 0.20 -13.22 -9.48
CA ALA A 380 -0.81 -14.11 -8.91
C ALA A 380 -1.99 -14.40 -9.85
N GLN A 381 -2.16 -13.63 -10.93
CA GLN A 381 -3.22 -13.87 -11.93
C GLN A 381 -2.76 -14.73 -13.12
N GLU A 382 -1.50 -15.16 -13.16
CA GLU A 382 -1.04 -16.18 -14.11
C GLU A 382 -1.73 -17.52 -13.81
N LYS A 383 -2.85 -17.79 -14.51
CA LYS A 383 -3.71 -18.95 -14.26
C LYS A 383 -3.08 -20.28 -14.68
N ASN A 384 -2.23 -20.25 -15.70
CA ASN A 384 -1.65 -21.44 -16.31
C ASN A 384 -0.27 -21.80 -15.72
N ASP A 385 0.25 -20.99 -14.80
CA ASP A 385 1.53 -21.23 -14.14
C ASP A 385 1.31 -21.47 -12.63
N PRO A 386 1.52 -22.71 -12.14
CA PRO A 386 1.45 -22.99 -10.70
C PRO A 386 2.59 -22.32 -9.93
N HIS A 387 3.65 -21.89 -10.61
CA HIS A 387 4.81 -21.22 -10.04
C HIS A 387 5.13 -19.93 -10.80
N PRO A 388 4.26 -18.90 -10.74
CA PRO A 388 4.45 -17.67 -11.52
C PRO A 388 5.65 -16.83 -11.04
N TRP A 389 6.24 -17.22 -9.92
CA TRP A 389 7.44 -16.64 -9.32
C TRP A 389 8.69 -17.48 -9.63
N ARG A 390 8.55 -18.58 -10.39
CA ARG A 390 9.68 -19.35 -10.93
C ARG A 390 10.54 -18.39 -11.75
N ASP A 391 11.85 -18.48 -11.56
CA ASP A 391 12.87 -17.58 -12.10
C ASP A 391 12.96 -16.21 -11.42
N LEU A 392 12.29 -15.96 -10.29
CA LEU A 392 12.55 -14.72 -9.54
C LEU A 392 14.04 -14.63 -9.14
N LEU A 393 14.59 -15.72 -8.62
CA LEU A 393 16.01 -15.90 -8.36
C LEU A 393 16.68 -16.65 -9.53
N PRO A 394 17.94 -16.33 -9.89
CA PRO A 394 18.68 -17.05 -10.93
C PRO A 394 18.75 -18.55 -10.64
N SER A 395 18.54 -19.39 -11.66
CA SER A 395 18.33 -20.84 -11.58
C SER A 395 19.44 -21.66 -10.90
N ARG A 396 20.64 -21.09 -10.68
CA ARG A 396 21.71 -21.73 -9.89
C ARG A 396 21.41 -21.78 -8.38
N MET A 397 20.48 -20.96 -7.86
CA MET A 397 20.03 -20.99 -6.45
C MET A 397 18.64 -21.63 -6.27
N GLY A 398 17.94 -21.97 -7.36
CA GLY A 398 16.52 -22.35 -7.34
C GLY A 398 16.21 -23.85 -7.33
N LYS A 399 17.20 -24.73 -7.50
CA LYS A 399 16.97 -26.19 -7.61
C LYS A 399 16.39 -26.80 -6.33
N ASP A 400 16.59 -26.19 -5.16
CA ASP A 400 16.13 -26.74 -3.87
C ASP A 400 14.79 -26.19 -3.37
N ILE A 401 14.17 -25.24 -4.08
CA ILE A 401 13.02 -24.47 -3.56
C ILE A 401 11.68 -24.93 -4.16
N THR A 402 11.67 -25.70 -5.25
CA THR A 402 10.42 -26.07 -5.95
C THR A 402 10.15 -27.56 -6.08
N ASP A 403 10.93 -28.44 -5.45
CA ASP A 403 10.63 -29.87 -5.49
C ASP A 403 10.06 -30.36 -4.15
N PRO A 404 8.76 -30.70 -4.06
CA PRO A 404 8.19 -31.37 -2.89
C PRO A 404 8.53 -32.87 -2.83
N ALA A 405 9.40 -33.39 -3.70
CA ALA A 405 9.80 -34.81 -3.74
C ALA A 405 11.24 -35.10 -3.26
N ALA A 406 11.83 -34.24 -2.41
CA ALA A 406 13.10 -34.54 -1.73
C ALA A 406 13.09 -34.08 -0.27
#